data_AF-A0A0F0GGP8-F1
#
_entry.id   AF-A0A0F0GGP8-F1
#
_cell.length_a   1.000
_cell.length_b   1.000
_cell.length_c   1.000
_cell.angle_alpha   90.00
_cell.angle_beta   90.00
_cell.angle_gamma   90.00
#
_symmetry.space_group_name_H-M   'P 1'
#
loop_
_entity.id
_entity.type
_entity.pdbx_description
1 polymer ?
#
loop_
_entity_poly.entity_id
_entity_poly.type
_entity_poly.pdbx_seq_one_letter_code
_entity_poly.pdbx_strand_id
1 'polypeptide(L)'
;NWGGSYLTVPKQSKNAKKAAELAAWLTAPEQQIKAFKSKATFPSQVKALTDPALLESSNAYFGDIKVGALFAAQAKKITAAQYKGPTDGQIQDTVVSAALLSVEQGKSTADDAWKTAVAEAQKVAK
;
A
#
# COMPACT_ATOMS: atom_id res chain seq x y z
N ASN A 1 4.29 2.80 3.59
CA ASN A 1 3.36 1.82 2.97
C ASN A 1 2.93 2.37 1.61
N TRP A 2 3.32 1.73 0.51
CA TRP A 2 2.87 2.11 -0.83
C TRP A 2 2.33 0.86 -1.53
N GLY A 3 1.06 0.89 -1.92
CA GLY A 3 0.40 -0.20 -2.63
C GLY A 3 -0.27 -1.20 -1.68
N GLY A 4 -0.37 -2.44 -2.15
CA GLY A 4 -1.21 -3.48 -1.54
C GLY A 4 -2.62 -3.47 -2.09
N SER A 5 -3.30 -4.61 -1.98
CA SER A 5 -4.63 -4.84 -2.53
C SER A 5 -5.53 -5.50 -1.49
N TYR A 6 -6.84 -5.37 -1.69
CA TYR A 6 -7.86 -6.00 -0.87
C TYR A 6 -8.80 -6.83 -1.73
N LEU A 7 -9.33 -7.90 -1.16
CA LEU A 7 -10.47 -8.62 -1.70
C LEU A 7 -11.73 -8.06 -1.07
N THR A 8 -12.68 -7.62 -1.89
CA THR A 8 -13.98 -7.10 -1.42
C THR A 8 -15.11 -7.98 -1.94
N VAL A 9 -16.22 -8.01 -1.20
CA VAL A 9 -17.45 -8.69 -1.62
C VAL A 9 -18.50 -7.62 -1.90
N PRO A 10 -18.81 -7.34 -3.18
CA PRO A 10 -19.84 -6.37 -3.53
C PRO A 10 -21.22 -6.79 -2.99
N LYS A 11 -22.04 -5.80 -2.64
CA LYS A 11 -23.42 -6.03 -2.15
C LYS A 11 -24.30 -6.81 -3.13
N GLN A 12 -23.96 -6.79 -4.42
CA GLN A 12 -24.67 -7.51 -5.48
C GLN A 12 -24.36 -9.02 -5.50
N SER A 13 -23.42 -9.51 -4.68
CA SER A 13 -23.04 -10.92 -4.66
C SER A 13 -24.21 -11.80 -4.20
N LYS A 14 -24.64 -12.73 -5.06
CA LYS A 14 -25.64 -13.76 -4.73
C LYS A 14 -25.13 -14.80 -3.72
N ASN A 15 -23.82 -14.83 -3.47
CA ASN A 15 -23.16 -15.79 -2.56
C ASN A 15 -22.26 -15.06 -1.55
N ALA A 16 -22.71 -13.93 -1.00
CA ALA A 16 -21.88 -13.04 -0.19
C ALA A 16 -21.13 -13.75 0.96
N LYS A 17 -21.81 -14.66 1.68
CA LYS A 17 -21.19 -15.43 2.77
C LYS A 17 -20.04 -16.31 2.30
N LYS A 18 -20.26 -17.15 1.27
CA LYS A 18 -19.22 -18.03 0.72
C LYS A 18 -18.07 -17.25 0.08
N ALA A 19 -18.38 -16.12 -0.58
CA ALA A 19 -17.36 -15.24 -1.13
C ALA A 19 -16.48 -14.61 -0.04
N ALA A 20 -17.07 -14.21 1.09
CA ALA A 20 -16.34 -13.70 2.24
C ALA A 20 -15.47 -14.80 2.90
N GLU A 21 -15.99 -16.02 3.05
CA GLU A 21 -15.24 -17.17 3.54
C GLU A 21 -14.02 -17.47 2.66
N LEU A 22 -14.19 -17.45 1.32
CA LEU A 22 -13.09 -17.62 0.38
C LEU A 22 -12.07 -16.49 0.48
N ALA A 23 -12.51 -15.23 0.53
CA ALA A 23 -11.62 -14.08 0.65
C ALA A 23 -10.79 -14.14 1.96
N ALA A 24 -11.42 -14.54 3.06
CA ALA A 24 -10.74 -14.75 4.33
C ALA A 24 -9.71 -15.88 4.24
N TRP A 25 -10.06 -17.01 3.61
CA TRP A 25 -9.14 -18.13 3.43
C TRP A 25 -7.94 -17.75 2.54
N LEU A 26 -8.19 -17.08 1.40
CA LEU A 26 -7.14 -16.62 0.47
C LEU A 26 -6.17 -15.62 1.11
N THR A 27 -6.63 -14.86 2.09
CA THR A 27 -5.81 -13.85 2.78
C THR A 27 -5.26 -14.33 4.13
N ALA A 28 -5.48 -15.59 4.51
CA ALA A 28 -4.92 -16.16 5.72
C ALA A 28 -3.38 -16.27 5.67
N PRO A 29 -2.67 -16.30 6.81
CA PRO A 29 -1.20 -16.28 6.85
C PRO A 29 -0.56 -17.37 5.97
N GLU A 30 -1.02 -18.61 6.07
CA GLU A 30 -0.51 -19.74 5.28
C GLU A 30 -0.70 -19.51 3.77
N GLN A 31 -1.82 -18.92 3.36
CA GLN A 31 -2.12 -18.67 1.95
C GLN A 31 -1.26 -17.53 1.41
N GLN A 32 -1.01 -16.50 2.21
CA GLN A 32 -0.09 -15.44 1.83
C GLN A 32 1.36 -15.93 1.74
N ILE A 33 1.81 -16.87 2.58
CA ILE A 33 3.13 -17.51 2.42
C ILE A 33 3.20 -18.36 1.15
N LYS A 34 2.13 -19.09 0.80
CA LYS A 34 2.05 -19.81 -0.49
C LYS A 34 2.13 -18.84 -1.68
N ALA A 35 1.41 -17.72 -1.61
CA ALA A 35 1.46 -16.67 -2.63
C ALA A 35 2.86 -16.05 -2.74
N PHE A 36 3.51 -15.76 -1.60
CA PHE A 36 4.88 -15.28 -1.53
C PHE A 36 5.86 -16.24 -2.22
N LYS A 37 5.82 -17.54 -1.89
CA LYS A 37 6.67 -18.56 -2.54
C LYS A 37 6.44 -18.65 -4.05
N SER A 38 5.21 -18.44 -4.51
CA SER A 38 4.84 -18.57 -5.92
C SER A 38 5.19 -17.35 -6.77
N LYS A 39 5.00 -16.14 -6.22
CA LYS A 39 5.02 -14.87 -6.98
C LYS A 39 5.74 -13.73 -6.28
N ALA A 40 6.44 -14.00 -5.17
CA ALA A 40 7.11 -13.00 -4.34
C ALA A 40 6.19 -11.88 -3.84
N THR A 41 4.87 -12.12 -3.75
CA THR A 41 3.91 -11.16 -3.19
C THR A 41 4.13 -11.05 -1.68
N PHE A 42 4.62 -9.90 -1.22
CA PHE A 42 4.91 -9.69 0.20
C PHE A 42 3.65 -9.81 1.06
N PRO A 43 3.66 -10.59 2.15
CA PRO A 43 2.48 -10.81 2.98
C PRO A 43 2.12 -9.57 3.82
N SER A 44 0.83 -9.33 3.99
CA SER A 44 0.28 -8.29 4.89
C SER A 44 -0.17 -8.85 6.25
N GLN A 45 -0.27 -10.18 6.39
CA GLN A 45 -0.63 -10.82 7.65
C GLN A 45 0.52 -10.78 8.66
N VAL A 46 0.29 -10.22 9.86
CA VAL A 46 1.31 -10.08 10.91
C VAL A 46 1.98 -11.42 11.25
N LYS A 47 1.20 -12.51 11.34
CA LYS A 47 1.72 -13.86 11.62
C LYS A 47 2.66 -14.39 10.53
N ALA A 48 2.50 -13.96 9.28
CA ALA A 48 3.37 -14.38 8.18
C ALA A 48 4.73 -13.65 8.20
N LEU A 49 4.84 -12.52 8.91
CA LEU A 49 6.09 -11.73 9.00
C LEU A 49 7.20 -12.40 9.85
N THR A 50 6.92 -13.56 10.43
CA THR A 50 7.89 -14.38 11.18
C THR A 50 8.13 -15.73 10.51
N ASP A 51 7.55 -16.00 9.34
CA ASP A 51 7.72 -17.27 8.64
C ASP A 51 9.14 -17.39 8.07
N PRO A 52 9.86 -18.49 8.30
CA PRO A 52 11.21 -18.68 7.77
C PRO A 52 11.28 -18.57 6.24
N ALA A 53 10.25 -18.99 5.51
CA ALA A 53 10.25 -18.88 4.05
C ALA A 53 10.30 -17.42 3.58
N LEU A 54 9.71 -16.50 4.35
CA LEU A 54 9.85 -15.07 4.12
C LEU A 54 11.22 -14.58 4.60
N LEU A 55 11.57 -14.84 5.86
CA LEU A 55 12.76 -14.25 6.49
C LEU A 55 14.06 -14.70 5.81
N GLU A 56 14.12 -15.94 5.35
CA GLU A 56 15.30 -16.50 4.69
C GLU A 56 15.39 -16.19 3.20
N SER A 57 14.36 -15.56 2.63
CA SER A 57 14.34 -15.23 1.20
C SER A 57 15.40 -14.18 0.85
N SER A 58 16.17 -14.47 -0.18
CA SER A 58 17.10 -13.57 -0.84
C SER A 58 16.71 -13.39 -2.31
N ASN A 59 17.35 -12.41 -2.96
CA ASN A 59 17.22 -12.23 -4.40
C ASN A 59 18.62 -11.96 -4.93
N ALA A 60 19.11 -12.82 -5.82
CA ALA A 60 20.47 -12.77 -6.36
C ALA A 60 20.82 -11.42 -7.01
N TYR A 61 19.82 -10.69 -7.52
CA TYR A 61 20.01 -9.34 -8.03
C TYR A 61 20.57 -8.38 -6.95
N PHE A 62 20.21 -8.59 -5.69
CA PHE A 62 20.69 -7.85 -4.52
C PHE A 62 21.76 -8.62 -3.73
N GLY A 63 22.36 -9.67 -4.30
CA GLY A 63 23.34 -10.54 -3.64
C GLY A 63 22.74 -11.39 -2.50
N ASP A 64 23.53 -11.61 -1.45
CA ASP A 64 23.17 -12.48 -0.31
C ASP A 64 22.26 -11.81 0.73
N ILE A 65 21.71 -10.63 0.42
CA ILE A 65 20.82 -9.92 1.33
C ILE A 65 19.52 -10.70 1.51
N LYS A 66 19.15 -10.91 2.77
CA LYS A 66 17.87 -11.47 3.19
C LYS A 66 16.76 -10.42 3.03
N VAL A 67 16.35 -10.18 1.78
CA VAL A 67 15.39 -9.13 1.43
C VAL A 67 14.06 -9.30 2.16
N GLY A 68 13.59 -10.54 2.38
CA GLY A 68 12.34 -10.76 3.10
C GLY A 68 12.42 -10.38 4.58
N ALA A 69 13.54 -10.65 5.26
CA ALA A 69 13.78 -10.18 6.63
C ALA A 69 13.83 -8.64 6.71
N LEU A 70 14.50 -8.00 5.75
CA LEU A 70 14.57 -6.55 5.67
C LEU A 70 13.16 -5.92 5.52
N PHE A 71 12.35 -6.41 4.58
CA PHE A 71 10.99 -5.89 4.40
C PHE A 71 10.06 -6.24 5.56
N ALA A 72 10.22 -7.40 6.21
CA ALA A 72 9.48 -7.74 7.43
C ALA A 72 9.78 -6.78 8.58
N ALA A 73 11.05 -6.38 8.76
CA ALA A 73 11.43 -5.37 9.74
C ALA A 73 10.80 -4.00 9.41
N GLN A 74 10.77 -3.60 8.13
CA GLN A 74 10.15 -2.34 7.72
C GLN A 74 8.62 -2.37 7.88
N ALA A 75 7.96 -3.49 7.58
CA ALA A 75 6.52 -3.64 7.77
C ALA A 75 6.12 -3.48 9.24
N LYS A 76 6.91 -4.02 10.17
CA LYS A 76 6.68 -3.90 11.63
C LYS A 76 6.81 -2.47 12.16
N LYS A 77 7.49 -1.57 11.44
CA LYS A 77 7.62 -0.15 11.82
C LYS A 77 6.40 0.69 11.42
N ILE A 78 5.49 0.14 10.61
CA ILE A 78 4.25 0.83 10.23
C ILE A 78 3.27 0.70 11.39
N THR A 79 3.12 1.75 12.19
CA THR A 79 2.32 1.74 13.42
C THR A 79 0.86 2.12 13.20
N ALA A 80 0.55 2.82 12.11
CA ALA A 80 -0.81 3.22 11.77
C ALA A 80 -0.99 3.32 10.26
N ALA A 81 -2.21 3.03 9.81
CA ALA A 81 -2.62 3.41 8.47
C ALA A 81 -2.91 4.92 8.43
N GLN A 82 -2.48 5.57 7.35
CA GLN A 82 -2.90 6.94 7.06
C GLN A 82 -4.41 6.95 6.80
N TYR A 83 -5.13 7.88 7.44
CA TYR A 83 -6.53 8.13 7.13
C TYR A 83 -6.67 8.67 5.70
N LYS A 84 -7.57 8.06 4.93
CA LYS A 84 -7.92 8.49 3.57
C LYS A 84 -9.38 8.90 3.56
N GLY A 85 -9.62 10.20 3.38
CA GLY A 85 -10.98 10.76 3.26
C GLY A 85 -11.62 10.47 1.91
N PRO A 86 -12.91 10.82 1.71
CA PRO A 86 -13.65 10.54 0.48
C PRO A 86 -13.01 11.11 -0.79
N THR A 87 -12.29 12.23 -0.68
CA THR A 87 -11.65 12.94 -1.79
C THR A 87 -10.11 12.81 -1.79
N ASP A 88 -9.54 11.92 -0.95
CA ASP A 88 -8.09 11.73 -0.81
C ASP A 88 -7.39 11.49 -2.15
N GLY A 89 -7.93 10.60 -2.98
CA GLY A 89 -7.40 10.32 -4.32
C GLY A 89 -7.45 11.53 -5.25
N GLN A 90 -8.55 12.28 -5.25
CA GLN A 90 -8.66 13.49 -6.07
C GLN A 90 -7.67 14.56 -5.62
N ILE A 91 -7.53 14.79 -4.32
CA ILE A 91 -6.54 15.73 -3.77
C ILE A 91 -5.13 15.31 -4.16
N GLN A 92 -4.80 14.02 -4.05
CA GLN A 92 -3.50 13.48 -4.45
C GLN A 92 -3.23 13.71 -5.96
N ASP A 93 -4.16 13.29 -6.81
CA ASP A 93 -3.95 13.22 -8.26
C ASP A 93 -4.02 14.58 -8.95
N THR A 94 -4.89 15.49 -8.48
CA THR A 94 -5.13 16.76 -9.17
C THR A 94 -4.50 17.96 -8.49
N VAL A 95 -4.39 17.95 -7.16
CA VAL A 95 -3.91 19.11 -6.39
C VAL A 95 -2.43 18.95 -6.06
N VAL A 96 -2.08 17.89 -5.32
CA VAL A 96 -0.71 17.68 -4.84
C VAL A 96 0.23 17.41 -6.00
N SER A 97 -0.18 16.55 -6.94
CA SER A 97 0.64 16.21 -8.11
C SER A 97 0.90 17.41 -9.01
N ALA A 98 -0.09 18.29 -9.24
CA ALA A 98 0.08 19.50 -10.05
C ALA A 98 1.04 20.50 -9.38
N ALA A 99 0.92 20.69 -8.07
CA ALA A 99 1.81 21.57 -7.31
C ALA A 99 3.26 21.06 -7.34
N LEU A 100 3.50 19.77 -7.09
CA LEU A 100 4.82 19.16 -7.19
C LEU A 100 5.41 19.32 -8.60
N LEU A 101 4.62 19.03 -9.64
CA LEU A 101 5.07 19.16 -11.02
C LEU A 101 5.48 20.61 -11.36
N SER A 102 4.80 21.62 -10.80
CA SER A 102 5.17 23.02 -11.00
C SER A 102 6.55 23.35 -10.41
N VAL A 103 6.90 22.75 -9.27
CA VAL A 103 8.22 22.89 -8.63
C VAL A 103 9.28 22.17 -9.45
N GLU A 104 9.01 20.92 -9.84
CA GLU A 104 9.93 20.11 -10.67
C GLU A 104 10.27 20.77 -12.00
N GLN A 105 9.32 21.52 -12.58
CA GLN A 105 9.51 22.26 -13.82
C GLN A 105 10.09 23.67 -13.63
N GLY A 106 10.41 24.07 -12.40
CA GLY A 106 10.93 25.40 -12.09
C GLY A 106 9.93 26.54 -12.31
N LYS A 107 8.63 26.24 -12.39
CA LYS A 107 7.55 27.22 -12.61
C LYS A 107 7.08 27.89 -11.33
N SER A 108 7.40 27.32 -10.17
CA SER A 108 7.04 27.86 -8.86
C SER A 108 8.08 27.46 -7.81
N THR A 109 8.20 28.27 -6.76
CA THR A 109 8.96 27.89 -5.57
C THR A 109 8.19 26.81 -4.81
N ALA A 110 8.90 26.04 -3.97
CA ALA A 110 8.26 25.03 -3.13
C ALA A 110 7.20 25.65 -2.20
N ASP A 111 7.48 26.82 -1.63
CA ASP A 111 6.57 27.52 -0.73
C ASP A 111 5.29 28.00 -1.42
N ASP A 112 5.40 28.56 -2.62
CA ASP A 112 4.24 29.06 -3.37
C ASP A 112 3.39 27.92 -3.94
N ALA A 113 4.03 26.85 -4.41
CA ALA A 113 3.34 25.64 -4.82
C ALA A 113 2.60 24.98 -3.64
N TRP A 114 3.22 24.94 -2.46
CA TRP A 114 2.58 24.41 -1.25
C TRP A 114 1.37 25.24 -0.82
N LYS A 115 1.47 26.56 -0.78
CA LYS A 115 0.32 27.45 -0.47
C LYS A 115 -0.83 27.22 -1.43
N THR A 116 -0.53 27.12 -2.73
CA THR A 116 -1.52 26.80 -3.77
C THR A 116 -2.17 25.44 -3.53
N ALA A 117 -1.36 24.41 -3.26
CA ALA A 117 -1.86 23.06 -2.99
C ALA A 117 -2.81 23.03 -1.79
N VAL A 118 -2.46 23.70 -0.69
CA VAL A 118 -3.32 23.77 0.50
C VAL A 118 -4.64 24.47 0.19
N ALA A 119 -4.61 25.60 -0.52
CA ALA A 119 -5.80 26.35 -0.89
C ALA A 119 -6.74 25.56 -1.81
N GLU A 120 -6.20 24.87 -2.82
CA GLU A 120 -7.00 24.02 -3.72
C GLU A 120 -7.52 22.76 -3.02
N ALA A 121 -6.72 22.13 -2.16
CA ALA A 121 -7.16 20.98 -1.38
C ALA A 121 -8.35 21.32 -0.48
N GLN A 122 -8.38 22.52 0.13
CA GLN A 122 -9.52 23.00 0.91
C GLN A 122 -10.80 23.18 0.07
N LYS A 123 -10.68 23.49 -1.22
CA LYS A 123 -11.84 23.59 -2.12
C LYS A 123 -12.37 22.22 -2.49
N VAL A 124 -11.47 21.26 -2.77
CA VAL A 124 -11.82 19.87 -3.13
C VAL A 124 -12.34 19.08 -1.93
N ALA A 125 -11.91 19.40 -0.71
CA ALA A 125 -12.32 18.71 0.50
C ALA A 125 -13.72 19.10 1.03
N LYS A 126 -14.36 20.13 0.46
CA LYS A 126 -15.74 20.51 0.79
C LYS A 126 -16.75 19.59 0.10
#